data_AF-A0A7G9BGJ6-F1
#
_entry.id   AF-A0A7G9BGJ6-F1
#
_cell.length_a   1.000
_cell.length_b   1.000
_cell.length_c   1.000
_cell.angle_alpha   90.00
_cell.angle_beta   90.00
_cell.angle_gamma   90.00
#
_symmetry.space_group_name_H-M   'P 1'
#
loop_
_entity.id
_entity.type
_entity.pdbx_description
1 polymer ?
#
loop_
_entity_poly.entity_id
_entity_poly.type
_entity_poly.pdbx_seq_one_letter_code
_entity_poly.pdbx_strand_id
1 'polypeptide(L)'
;MRNIVKPIYLFFLEIYLFFESISNDGFSEWKAALVVQTLQIFILLILFGWLEIITGGNIIPTGDPKLWGIPIAIGLAIINYCLFLRHSDLKTEYLNELKTLSRKKRAIISVLTIIACLSVALLLVFTFYKKSQVNWS
;
A
#
# COMPACT_ATOMS: atom_id res chain seq x y z
N MET A 1 -0.49 -10.91 -18.04
CA MET A 1 -0.91 -9.93 -17.02
C MET A 1 -1.20 -10.53 -15.63
N ARG A 2 -1.76 -11.75 -15.48
CA ARG A 2 -2.02 -12.36 -14.15
C ARG A 2 -0.78 -12.50 -13.23
N ASN A 3 0.41 -12.69 -13.79
CA ASN A 3 1.61 -13.04 -13.02
C ASN A 3 2.19 -11.90 -12.16
N ILE A 4 1.91 -10.62 -12.48
CA ILE A 4 2.40 -9.47 -11.71
C ILE A 4 1.33 -8.95 -10.74
N VAL A 5 0.06 -8.99 -11.15
CA VAL A 5 -1.06 -8.55 -10.33
C VAL A 5 -1.21 -9.43 -9.09
N LYS A 6 -0.98 -10.75 -9.24
CA LYS A 6 -1.09 -11.72 -8.15
C LYS A 6 -0.17 -11.44 -6.96
N PRO A 7 1.17 -11.28 -7.12
CA PRO A 7 2.05 -11.00 -5.98
C PRO A 7 1.77 -9.64 -5.31
N ILE A 8 1.39 -8.62 -6.07
CA ILE A 8 1.03 -7.30 -5.51
C ILE A 8 -0.25 -7.42 -4.67
N TYR A 9 -1.25 -8.11 -5.20
CA TYR A 9 -2.49 -8.36 -4.47
C TYR A 9 -2.23 -9.19 -3.20
N LEU A 10 -1.41 -10.24 -3.28
CA LEU A 10 -1.02 -11.06 -2.13
C LEU A 10 -0.31 -10.26 -1.04
N PHE A 11 0.56 -9.32 -1.42
CA PHE A 11 1.23 -8.45 -0.47
C PHE A 11 0.24 -7.60 0.32
N PHE A 12 -0.69 -6.91 -0.36
CA PHE A 12 -1.70 -6.11 0.32
C PHE A 12 -2.73 -6.96 1.09
N LEU A 13 -3.05 -8.16 0.60
CA LEU A 13 -3.92 -9.09 1.30
C LEU A 13 -3.29 -9.59 2.61
N GLU A 14 -2.00 -9.91 2.62
CA GLU A 14 -1.33 -10.37 3.84
C GLU A 14 -1.32 -9.26 4.90
N ILE A 15 -1.11 -8.00 4.49
CA ILE A 15 -1.24 -6.83 5.37
C ILE A 15 -2.66 -6.71 5.88
N TYR A 16 -3.64 -6.75 4.99
CA TYR A 16 -5.05 -6.68 5.34
C TYR A 16 -5.39 -7.74 6.40
N LEU A 17 -5.04 -9.00 6.16
CA LEU A 17 -5.34 -10.12 7.08
C LEU A 17 -4.59 -9.98 8.41
N PHE A 18 -3.36 -9.48 8.40
CA PHE A 18 -2.60 -9.22 9.62
C PHE A 18 -3.32 -8.19 10.50
N PHE A 19 -3.71 -7.04 9.93
CA PHE A 19 -4.40 -5.99 10.69
C PHE A 19 -5.84 -6.35 11.06
N GLU A 20 -6.53 -7.10 10.22
CA GLU A 20 -7.85 -7.67 10.53
C GLU A 20 -7.73 -8.62 11.75
N SER A 21 -6.70 -9.46 11.81
CA SER A 21 -6.49 -10.42 12.91
C SER A 21 -6.15 -9.79 14.26
N ILE A 22 -5.69 -8.54 14.28
CA ILE A 22 -5.35 -7.80 15.50
C ILE A 22 -6.60 -7.16 16.12
N SER A 23 -7.64 -6.90 15.33
CA SER A 23 -8.85 -6.20 15.76
C SER A 23 -10.02 -7.19 15.87
N ASN A 24 -10.59 -7.37 17.07
CA ASN A 24 -11.72 -8.28 17.31
C ASN A 24 -13.09 -7.58 17.29
N ASP A 25 -13.17 -6.35 16.78
CA ASP A 25 -14.41 -5.57 16.72
C ASP A 25 -15.04 -5.59 15.32
N GLY A 26 -16.33 -5.22 15.21
CA GLY A 26 -17.07 -5.20 13.94
C GLY A 26 -16.54 -4.22 12.87
N PHE A 27 -15.48 -3.46 13.18
CA PHE A 27 -14.78 -2.55 12.28
C PHE A 27 -13.40 -3.05 11.84
N SER A 28 -13.02 -4.27 12.20
CA SER A 28 -11.71 -4.86 11.89
C SER A 28 -11.38 -4.82 10.38
N GLU A 29 -12.36 -5.13 9.54
CA GLU A 29 -12.23 -5.11 8.08
C GLU A 29 -11.92 -3.71 7.53
N TRP A 30 -12.62 -2.70 8.04
CA TRP A 30 -12.42 -1.30 7.64
C TRP A 30 -11.07 -0.76 8.09
N LYS A 31 -10.63 -1.10 9.32
CA LYS A 31 -9.31 -0.72 9.82
C LYS A 31 -8.20 -1.34 8.98
N ALA A 32 -8.34 -2.63 8.64
CA ALA A 32 -7.39 -3.31 7.76
C ALA A 32 -7.33 -2.66 6.37
N ALA A 33 -8.48 -2.33 5.78
CA ALA A 33 -8.55 -1.63 4.49
C ALA A 33 -7.89 -0.23 4.55
N LEU A 34 -8.09 0.51 5.64
CA LEU A 34 -7.45 1.82 5.86
C LEU A 34 -5.94 1.72 5.98
N VAL A 35 -5.41 0.67 6.63
CA VAL A 35 -3.97 0.46 6.72
C VAL A 35 -3.36 0.18 5.34
N VAL A 36 -4.00 -0.68 4.55
CA VAL A 36 -3.61 -0.95 3.16
C VAL A 36 -3.63 0.35 2.34
N GLN A 37 -4.69 1.14 2.47
CA GLN A 37 -4.81 2.42 1.79
C GLN A 37 -3.70 3.41 2.20
N THR A 38 -3.39 3.48 3.48
CA THR A 38 -2.31 4.34 4.00
C THR A 38 -0.97 3.94 3.41
N LEU A 39 -0.68 2.63 3.33
CA LEU A 39 0.54 2.14 2.72
C LEU A 39 0.62 2.47 1.22
N GLN A 40 -0.48 2.34 0.48
CA GLN A 40 -0.55 2.74 -0.93
C GLN A 40 -0.27 4.24 -1.10
N ILE A 41 -0.82 5.09 -0.22
CA ILE A 41 -0.55 6.53 -0.22
C ILE A 41 0.94 6.81 0.02
N PHE A 42 1.57 6.12 0.98
CA PHE A 42 3.02 6.28 1.22
C PHE A 42 3.87 5.90 0.01
N ILE A 43 3.52 4.79 -0.66
CA ILE A 43 4.21 4.38 -1.89
C ILE A 43 4.07 5.46 -2.98
N LEU A 44 2.87 6.04 -3.15
CA LEU A 44 2.66 7.12 -4.10
C LEU A 44 3.45 8.39 -3.74
N LEU A 45 3.48 8.77 -2.45
CA LEU A 45 4.28 9.91 -1.99
C LEU A 45 5.78 9.72 -2.25
N ILE A 46 6.29 8.50 -2.06
CA ILE A 46 7.67 8.15 -2.40
C ILE A 46 7.91 8.33 -3.90
N LEU A 47 7.04 7.76 -4.74
CA LEU A 47 7.17 7.86 -6.20
C LEU A 47 7.12 9.31 -6.68
N PHE A 48 6.15 10.10 -6.20
CA PHE A 48 6.05 11.51 -6.55
C PHE A 48 7.25 12.31 -6.05
N GLY A 49 7.69 12.10 -4.81
CA GLY A 49 8.85 12.80 -4.27
C GLY A 49 10.13 12.51 -5.08
N TRP A 50 10.35 11.27 -5.49
CA TRP A 50 11.48 10.93 -6.36
C TRP A 50 11.35 11.50 -7.77
N LEU A 51 10.14 11.50 -8.36
CA LEU A 51 9.90 12.14 -9.65
C LEU A 51 10.19 13.64 -9.58
N GLU A 52 9.76 14.34 -8.52
CA GLU A 52 10.09 15.76 -8.32
C GLU A 52 11.60 15.98 -8.22
N ILE A 53 12.30 15.16 -7.42
CA ILE A 53 13.75 15.26 -7.26
C ILE A 53 14.47 15.08 -8.61
N ILE A 54 14.10 14.07 -9.40
CA ILE A 54 14.74 13.76 -10.68
C ILE A 54 14.46 14.85 -11.73
N THR A 55 13.27 15.42 -11.70
CA THR A 55 12.79 16.35 -12.75
C THR A 55 12.99 17.82 -12.38
N GLY A 56 13.52 18.09 -11.19
CA GLY A 56 13.63 19.45 -10.65
C GLY A 56 12.27 20.11 -10.43
N GLY A 57 11.22 19.34 -10.17
CA GLY A 57 9.86 19.85 -9.94
C GLY A 57 9.09 20.25 -11.19
N ASN A 58 9.60 19.98 -12.40
CA ASN A 58 8.98 20.44 -13.65
C ASN A 58 7.80 19.59 -14.15
N ILE A 59 7.64 18.35 -13.66
CA ILE A 59 6.65 17.39 -14.20
C ILE A 59 5.40 17.28 -13.33
N ILE A 60 5.54 17.41 -12.01
CA ILE A 60 4.37 17.38 -11.14
C ILE A 60 3.79 18.80 -11.13
N PRO A 61 2.51 18.99 -11.47
CA PRO A 61 1.89 20.30 -11.39
C PRO A 61 2.05 20.79 -9.96
N THR A 62 2.86 21.82 -9.77
CA THR A 62 3.10 22.54 -8.51
C THR A 62 1.85 23.24 -7.98
N GLY A 63 0.68 23.01 -8.60
CA GLY A 63 -0.62 23.43 -8.12
C GLY A 63 -1.04 22.71 -6.83
N ASP A 64 -2.10 23.21 -6.20
CA ASP A 64 -2.57 22.76 -4.89
C ASP A 64 -2.66 21.21 -4.83
N PRO A 65 -1.88 20.54 -3.94
CA PRO A 65 -1.91 19.11 -3.73
C PRO A 65 -3.31 18.53 -3.53
N LYS A 66 -4.26 19.35 -3.07
CA LYS A 66 -5.67 18.96 -2.91
C LYS A 66 -6.35 18.61 -4.23
N LEU A 67 -5.95 19.23 -5.34
CA LEU A 67 -6.60 19.05 -6.65
C LEU A 67 -6.33 17.68 -7.26
N TRP A 68 -5.20 17.06 -6.95
CA TRP A 68 -4.83 15.74 -7.47
C TRP A 68 -4.76 14.67 -6.37
N GLY A 69 -4.35 15.02 -5.15
CA GLY A 69 -4.21 14.10 -4.04
C GLY A 69 -5.55 13.54 -3.52
N ILE A 70 -6.58 14.39 -3.42
CA ILE A 70 -7.91 13.97 -2.93
C ILE A 70 -8.57 12.97 -3.91
N PRO A 71 -8.66 13.24 -5.23
CA PRO A 71 -9.20 12.27 -6.18
C PRO A 71 -8.47 10.92 -6.18
N ILE A 72 -7.13 10.92 -6.07
CA ILE A 72 -6.33 9.69 -6.00
C ILE A 72 -6.64 8.91 -4.73
N ALA A 73 -6.70 9.59 -3.58
CA ALA A 73 -7.03 8.95 -2.30
C ALA A 73 -8.44 8.33 -2.34
N ILE A 74 -9.41 9.02 -2.91
CA ILE A 74 -10.78 8.51 -3.10
C ILE A 74 -10.78 7.30 -4.06
N GLY A 75 -10.06 7.39 -5.18
CA GLY A 75 -9.93 6.28 -6.13
C GLY A 75 -9.35 5.02 -5.49
N LEU A 76 -8.30 5.17 -4.67
CA LEU A 76 -7.72 4.06 -3.90
C LEU A 76 -8.70 3.50 -2.86
N ALA A 77 -9.44 4.36 -2.15
CA ALA A 77 -10.49 3.91 -1.23
C ALA A 77 -11.53 3.05 -1.94
N ILE A 78 -12.00 3.48 -3.12
CA ILE A 78 -12.99 2.73 -3.91
C ILE A 78 -12.40 1.38 -4.36
N ILE A 79 -11.16 1.37 -4.84
CA ILE A 79 -10.47 0.13 -5.25
C ILE A 79 -10.36 -0.83 -4.06
N ASN A 80 -9.89 -0.37 -2.91
CA ASN A 80 -9.75 -1.19 -1.71
C ASN A 80 -11.10 -1.68 -1.20
N TYR A 81 -12.14 -0.84 -1.24
CA TYR A 81 -13.50 -1.26 -0.92
C TYR A 81 -13.97 -2.39 -1.84
N CYS A 82 -13.81 -2.24 -3.15
CA CYS A 82 -14.18 -3.27 -4.10
C CYS A 82 -13.41 -4.58 -3.88
N LEU A 83 -12.10 -4.51 -3.64
CA LEU A 83 -11.23 -5.68 -3.53
C LEU A 83 -11.35 -6.42 -2.19
N PHE A 84 -11.39 -5.70 -1.07
CA PHE A 84 -11.29 -6.30 0.26
C PHE A 84 -12.62 -6.39 1.00
N LEU A 85 -13.52 -5.43 0.78
CA LEU A 85 -14.80 -5.34 1.51
C LEU A 85 -15.99 -5.89 0.71
N ARG A 86 -16.02 -5.68 -0.61
CA ARG A 86 -17.15 -6.09 -1.47
C ARG A 86 -16.97 -7.46 -2.14
N HIS A 87 -15.78 -7.78 -2.64
CA HIS A 87 -15.50 -9.07 -3.28
C HIS A 87 -14.95 -10.10 -2.29
N SER A 88 -15.82 -10.65 -1.45
CA SER A 88 -15.48 -11.74 -0.52
C SER A 88 -14.94 -12.98 -1.23
N ASP A 89 -15.34 -13.21 -2.48
CA ASP A 89 -14.98 -14.44 -3.22
C ASP A 89 -13.49 -14.48 -3.57
N LEU A 90 -12.93 -13.35 -4.02
CA LEU A 90 -11.49 -13.21 -4.27
C LEU A 90 -10.72 -13.38 -2.96
N LYS A 91 -11.14 -12.68 -1.89
CA LYS A 91 -10.56 -12.86 -0.55
C LYS A 91 -10.56 -14.34 -0.12
N THR A 92 -11.67 -15.05 -0.35
CA THR A 92 -11.84 -16.46 0.02
C THR A 92 -10.96 -17.40 -0.82
N GLU A 93 -10.88 -17.19 -2.14
CA GLU A 93 -10.01 -17.96 -3.04
C GLU A 93 -8.54 -17.88 -2.60
N TYR A 94 -8.06 -16.68 -2.30
CA TYR A 94 -6.68 -16.47 -1.87
C TYR A 94 -6.43 -16.91 -0.43
N LEU A 95 -7.41 -16.80 0.48
CA LEU A 95 -7.34 -17.41 1.81
C LEU A 95 -7.18 -18.92 1.73
N ASN A 96 -7.88 -19.56 0.79
CA ASN A 96 -7.72 -20.99 0.55
C ASN A 96 -6.32 -21.31 0.00
N GLU A 97 -5.80 -20.50 -0.92
CA GLU A 97 -4.43 -20.65 -1.41
C GLU A 97 -3.38 -20.49 -0.29
N LEU A 98 -3.55 -19.49 0.59
CA LEU A 98 -2.69 -19.30 1.77
C LEU A 98 -2.75 -20.47 2.75
N LYS A 99 -3.93 -21.09 2.93
CA LYS A 99 -4.10 -22.29 3.77
C LYS A 99 -3.39 -23.52 3.20
N THR A 100 -3.21 -23.61 1.88
CA THR A 100 -2.46 -24.73 1.25
C THR A 100 -0.94 -24.61 1.43
N LEU A 101 -0.42 -23.43 1.81
CA LEU A 101 1.01 -23.24 2.02
C LEU A 101 1.48 -23.87 3.34
N SER A 102 2.70 -24.41 3.32
CA SER A 102 3.32 -24.94 4.53
C SER A 102 3.56 -23.84 5.56
N ARG A 103 3.50 -24.18 6.86
CA ARG A 103 3.71 -23.23 7.97
C ARG A 103 4.99 -22.41 7.84
N LYS A 104 6.07 -23.03 7.33
CA LYS A 104 7.35 -22.38 7.06
C LYS A 104 7.24 -21.31 5.97
N LYS A 105 6.58 -21.62 4.84
CA LYS A 105 6.39 -20.67 3.73
C LYS A 105 5.54 -19.47 4.15
N ARG A 106 4.47 -19.72 4.92
CA ARG A 106 3.61 -18.64 5.44
C ARG A 106 4.37 -17.70 6.37
N ALA A 107 5.20 -18.23 7.27
CA ALA A 107 6.04 -17.41 8.15
C ALA A 107 7.00 -16.52 7.36
N ILE A 108 7.64 -17.05 6.30
CA ILE A 108 8.53 -16.27 5.43
C ILE A 108 7.77 -15.13 4.75
N ILE A 109 6.58 -15.41 4.19
CA ILE A 109 5.75 -14.39 3.51
C ILE A 109 5.36 -13.28 4.50
N SER A 110 4.95 -13.65 5.71
CA SER A 110 4.57 -12.68 6.75
C SER A 110 5.77 -11.79 7.15
N VAL A 111 6.94 -12.38 7.37
CA VAL A 111 8.18 -11.63 7.68
C VAL A 111 8.57 -10.70 6.53
N LEU A 112 8.53 -11.18 5.29
CA LEU A 112 8.82 -10.36 4.11
C LEU A 112 7.84 -9.19 4.00
N THR A 113 6.57 -9.42 4.33
CA THR A 113 5.53 -8.38 4.31
C THR A 113 5.83 -7.27 5.32
N ILE A 114 6.25 -7.64 6.54
CA ILE A 114 6.64 -6.67 7.58
C ILE A 114 7.90 -5.89 7.16
N ILE A 115 8.92 -6.58 6.66
CA ILE A 115 10.17 -5.93 6.18
C ILE A 115 9.85 -4.93 5.07
N ALA A 116 8.99 -5.29 4.12
CA ALA A 116 8.57 -4.39 3.06
C ALA A 116 7.80 -3.17 3.60
N CYS A 117 6.90 -3.35 4.57
CA CYS A 117 6.21 -2.21 5.23
C CYS A 117 7.21 -1.26 5.91
N LEU A 118 8.18 -1.80 6.65
CA LEU A 118 9.24 -1.00 7.29
C LEU A 118 10.12 -0.29 6.25
N SER A 119 10.41 -0.96 5.14
CA SER A 119 11.19 -0.39 4.03
C SER A 119 10.46 0.80 3.40
N VAL A 120 9.13 0.73 3.22
CA VAL A 120 8.33 1.86 2.75
C VAL A 120 8.41 3.02 3.73
N ALA A 121 8.29 2.79 5.04
CA ALA A 121 8.40 3.85 6.04
C ALA A 121 9.79 4.53 6.03
N LEU A 122 10.86 3.73 6.00
CA LEU A 122 12.24 4.23 5.90
C LEU A 122 12.48 5.01 4.60
N LEU A 123 11.97 4.49 3.48
CA LEU A 123 12.11 5.12 2.17
C LEU A 123 11.34 6.43 2.10
N LEU A 124 10.17 6.53 2.74
CA LEU A 124 9.41 7.78 2.86
C LEU A 124 10.23 8.85 3.60
N VAL A 125 10.81 8.50 4.75
CA VAL A 125 11.71 9.40 5.51
C VAL A 125 12.89 9.84 4.65
N PHE A 126 13.50 8.89 3.93
CA PHE A 126 14.62 9.17 3.04
C PHE A 126 14.24 10.09 1.87
N THR A 127 13.06 9.91 1.27
CA THR A 127 12.54 10.78 0.22
C THR A 127 12.37 12.21 0.73
N PHE A 128 11.78 12.41 1.91
CA PHE A 128 11.66 13.76 2.51
C PHE A 128 13.01 14.39 2.80
N TYR A 129 13.95 13.61 3.35
CA TYR A 129 15.32 14.06 3.57
C TYR A 129 15.97 14.50 2.26
N LYS A 130 15.88 13.71 1.19
CA LYS A 130 16.43 14.09 -0.12
C LYS A 130 15.76 15.32 -0.71
N LYS A 131 14.44 15.43 -0.57
CA LYS A 131 13.69 16.60 -1.03
C LYS A 131 14.15 17.88 -0.33
N SER A 132 14.50 17.82 0.97
CA SER A 132 15.05 18.97 1.70
C SER A 132 16.46 19.42 1.26
N GLN A 133 17.19 18.59 0.51
CA GLN A 133 18.53 18.91 0.00
C GLN A 133 18.53 19.54 -1.39
N VAL A 134 17.41 19.45 -2.11
CA VAL A 134 17.29 20.02 -3.46
C VAL A 134 17.03 21.52 -3.35
N ASN A 135 17.71 22.31 -4.17
CA ASN A 135 17.41 23.73 -4.29
C ASN A 135 16.20 23.91 -5.22
N TRP A 136 15.06 24.30 -4.66
CA TRP A 136 13.81 24.51 -5.38
C TRP A 136 13.61 25.96 -5.86
N SER A 137 14.60 26.83 -5.64
CA SER A 137 14.60 28.24 -6.05
C SER A 137 14.83 28.41 -7.54
#